data_AF-A0AAU6CN66-F1
#
_entry.id   AF-A0AAU6CN66-F1
#
_cell.length_a   1.000
_cell.length_b   1.000
_cell.length_c   1.000
_cell.angle_alpha   90.00
_cell.angle_beta   90.00
_cell.angle_gamma   90.00
#
_symmetry.space_group_name_H-M   'P 1'
#
loop_
_entity.id
_entity.type
_entity.pdbx_description
1 polymer ?
#
loop_
_entity_poly.entity_id
_entity_poly.type
_entity_poly.pdbx_seq_one_letter_code
_entity_poly.pdbx_strand_id
1 'polypeptide(L)'
;MTTTSEPVAEQVQAFLTERTRQTWARDTDLFAVGGVSSMFAMELVVHLESTFDIVIAGPDLALDNFRTVDGMTALVLRLREAEQ
;
A
#
# COMPACT_ATOMS: atom_id res chain seq x y z
N MET A 1 18.07 -15.06 1.80
CA MET A 1 18.01 -13.60 2.08
C MET A 1 16.99 -13.00 1.12
N THR A 2 15.71 -13.17 1.42
CA THR A 2 14.61 -12.74 0.55
C THR A 2 13.41 -12.79 1.48
N THR A 3 12.90 -11.65 1.95
CA THR A 3 11.53 -11.52 2.51
C THR A 3 11.24 -10.14 3.14
N THR A 4 11.78 -9.02 2.65
CA THR A 4 11.26 -7.72 3.13
C THR A 4 9.94 -7.35 2.42
N SER A 5 9.72 -7.84 1.19
CA SER A 5 8.55 -7.53 0.35
C SER A 5 7.30 -8.35 0.67
N GLU A 6 7.45 -9.65 0.93
CA GLU A 6 6.35 -10.55 1.30
C GLU A 6 5.53 -10.08 2.52
N PRO A 7 6.15 -9.71 3.66
CA PRO A 7 5.38 -9.27 4.83
C PRO A 7 4.66 -7.93 4.61
N VAL A 8 5.19 -7.06 3.75
CA VAL A 8 4.53 -5.78 3.42
C VAL A 8 3.27 -6.05 2.60
N ALA A 9 3.38 -6.86 1.55
CA ALA A 9 2.25 -7.20 0.69
C ALA A 9 1.13 -7.94 1.45
N GLU A 10 1.48 -8.79 2.42
CA GLU A 10 0.53 -9.48 3.28
C GLU A 10 -0.22 -8.53 4.22
N GLN A 11 0.48 -7.59 4.86
CA GLN A 11 -0.17 -6.60 5.73
C GLN A 11 -1.11 -5.67 4.95
N VAL A 12 -0.69 -5.23 3.77
CA VAL A 12 -1.54 -4.42 2.89
C VAL A 12 -2.79 -5.21 2.46
N GLN A 13 -2.62 -6.48 2.05
CA GLN A 13 -3.76 -7.35 1.71
C GLN A 13 -4.69 -7.59 2.89
N ALA A 14 -4.17 -7.78 4.09
CA ALA A 14 -4.96 -7.96 5.30
C ALA A 14 -5.83 -6.70 5.55
N PHE A 15 -5.21 -5.52 5.55
CA PHE A 15 -5.93 -4.24 5.73
C PHE A 15 -7.02 -4.04 4.68
N LEU A 16 -6.70 -4.29 3.40
CA LEU A 16 -7.68 -4.19 2.32
C LEU A 16 -8.81 -5.19 2.50
N THR A 17 -8.50 -6.43 2.87
CA THR A 17 -9.50 -7.49 3.10
C THR A 17 -10.40 -7.16 4.28
N GLU A 18 -9.86 -6.62 5.38
CA GLU A 18 -10.66 -6.20 6.53
C GLU A 18 -11.63 -5.07 6.18
N ARG A 19 -11.17 -4.10 5.37
CA ARG A 19 -11.95 -2.90 5.02
C ARG A 19 -12.99 -3.16 3.93
N THR A 20 -12.62 -3.91 2.90
CA THR A 20 -13.50 -4.20 1.74
C THR A 20 -14.29 -5.50 1.90
N ARG A 21 -13.93 -6.33 2.89
CA ARG A 21 -14.41 -7.71 3.08
C ARG A 21 -14.20 -8.60 1.84
N GLN A 22 -13.22 -8.27 1.02
CA GLN A 22 -12.87 -9.00 -0.19
C GLN A 22 -11.36 -9.17 -0.28
N THR A 23 -10.92 -10.34 -0.74
CA THR A 23 -9.51 -10.59 -1.03
C THR A 23 -9.15 -10.00 -2.39
N TRP A 24 -8.08 -9.22 -2.44
CA TRP A 24 -7.57 -8.59 -3.66
C TRP A 24 -6.29 -9.27 -4.12
N ALA A 25 -6.14 -9.46 -5.43
CA ALA A 25 -4.88 -9.93 -5.97
C ALA A 25 -3.88 -8.77 -6.02
N ARG A 26 -2.59 -9.12 -6.01
CA ARG A 26 -1.50 -8.15 -5.87
C ARG A 26 -1.43 -7.14 -7.01
N ASP A 27 -1.82 -7.60 -8.20
CA ASP A 27 -1.82 -6.88 -9.47
C ASP A 27 -3.19 -6.20 -9.76
N THR A 28 -4.17 -6.34 -8.86
CA THR A 28 -5.49 -5.77 -9.08
C THR A 28 -5.47 -4.26 -8.85
N ASP A 29 -5.94 -3.51 -9.84
CA ASP A 29 -6.16 -2.06 -9.70
C ASP A 29 -7.44 -1.79 -8.88
N LEU A 30 -7.22 -1.45 -7.61
CA LEU A 30 -8.25 -1.18 -6.61
C LEU A 30 -9.06 0.08 -6.92
N PHE A 31 -8.48 1.04 -7.63
CA PHE A 31 -9.17 2.27 -8.03
C PHE A 31 -10.04 2.03 -9.26
N ALA A 32 -9.55 1.25 -10.23
CA ALA A 32 -10.31 0.92 -11.44
C ALA A 32 -11.56 0.08 -11.14
N VAL A 33 -11.46 -0.85 -10.20
CA VAL A 33 -12.60 -1.69 -9.75
C VAL A 33 -13.54 -0.97 -8.78
N GLY A 34 -13.24 0.28 -8.41
CA GLY A 34 -14.03 1.06 -7.46
C GLY A 34 -13.93 0.56 -6.01
N GLY A 35 -12.92 -0.24 -5.68
CA GLY A 35 -12.68 -0.77 -4.34
C GLY A 35 -12.11 0.26 -3.36
N VAL A 36 -11.58 1.38 -3.86
CA VAL A 36 -10.94 2.43 -3.07
C VAL A 36 -11.51 3.81 -3.43
N SER A 37 -11.95 4.55 -2.40
CA SER A 37 -12.35 5.95 -2.51
C SER A 37 -11.18 6.89 -2.17
N SER A 38 -11.25 8.16 -2.57
CA SER A 38 -10.21 9.16 -2.21
C SER A 38 -10.03 9.33 -0.70
N MET A 39 -11.08 9.09 0.10
CA MET A 39 -11.00 9.11 1.56
C MET A 39 -10.24 7.87 2.08
N PHE A 40 -10.52 6.70 1.50
CA PHE A 40 -9.84 5.47 1.87
C PHE A 40 -8.35 5.52 1.52
N ALA A 41 -7.98 6.17 0.41
CA ALA A 41 -6.58 6.37 0.04
C ALA A 41 -5.80 7.13 1.13
N MET A 42 -6.40 8.16 1.73
CA MET A 42 -5.78 8.89 2.84
C MET A 42 -5.65 8.02 4.10
N GLU A 43 -6.68 7.25 4.46
CA GLU A 43 -6.59 6.30 5.58
C GLU A 43 -5.50 5.25 5.36
N LEU A 44 -5.39 4.74 4.13
CA LEU A 44 -4.37 3.78 3.73
C LEU A 44 -2.98 4.39 3.88
N VAL A 45 -2.76 5.61 3.40
CA VAL A 45 -1.46 6.32 3.56
C VAL A 45 -1.08 6.40 5.03
N VAL A 46 -1.96 6.92 5.89
CA VAL A 46 -1.69 7.03 7.33
C VAL A 46 -1.43 5.67 7.97
N HIS A 47 -2.16 4.64 7.54
CA HIS A 47 -1.94 3.27 8.03
C HIS A 47 -0.57 2.72 7.61
N LEU A 48 -0.14 2.94 6.37
CA LEU A 48 1.17 2.53 5.87
C LEU A 48 2.29 3.27 6.60
N GLU A 49 2.17 4.59 6.75
CA GLU A 49 3.15 5.42 7.47
C GLU A 49 3.32 4.94 8.91
N SER A 50 2.22 4.73 9.64
CA SER A 50 2.24 4.26 11.03
C SER A 50 2.71 2.80 11.19
N THR A 51 2.35 1.92 10.25
CA THR A 51 2.69 0.49 10.32
C THR A 51 4.15 0.23 9.97
N PHE A 52 4.70 0.98 9.02
CA PHE A 52 6.05 0.76 8.49
C PHE A 52 7.07 1.82 8.92
N ASP A 53 6.65 2.81 9.71
CA ASP A 53 7.47 3.95 10.17
C ASP A 53 8.11 4.69 8.97
N ILE A 54 7.29 5.03 7.99
CA ILE A 54 7.70 5.74 6.76
C ILE A 54 6.94 7.04 6.59
N VAL A 55 7.46 7.92 5.74
CA VAL A 55 6.80 9.17 5.34
C VAL A 55 6.48 9.12 3.84
N ILE A 56 5.20 9.23 3.50
CA ILE A 56 4.70 9.21 2.13
C ILE A 56 4.33 10.65 1.74
N ALA A 57 5.14 11.30 0.91
CA ALA A 57 4.93 12.69 0.52
C ALA A 57 5.28 13.00 -0.94
N GLY A 58 4.77 14.12 -1.46
CA GLY A 58 5.14 14.63 -2.78
C GLY A 58 4.87 13.63 -3.92
N PRO A 59 5.89 13.17 -4.66
CA PRO A 59 5.71 12.22 -5.77
C PRO A 59 5.25 10.84 -5.32
N ASP A 60 5.48 10.46 -4.06
CA ASP A 60 5.11 9.16 -3.51
C ASP A 60 3.58 9.05 -3.29
N LEU A 61 2.88 10.17 -3.16
CA LEU A 61 1.41 10.26 -3.13
C LEU A 61 0.75 10.06 -4.50
N ALA A 62 1.53 9.77 -5.55
CA ALA A 62 0.97 9.46 -6.85
C ALA A 62 0.04 8.25 -6.76
N LEU A 63 -1.19 8.42 -7.27
CA LEU A 63 -2.23 7.38 -7.24
C LEU A 63 -1.75 6.05 -7.84
N ASP A 64 -0.82 6.11 -8.80
CA ASP A 64 -0.18 4.94 -9.41
C ASP A 64 0.48 4.02 -8.38
N ASN A 65 1.08 4.57 -7.32
CA ASN A 65 1.68 3.80 -6.23
C ASN A 65 0.64 3.10 -5.33
N PHE A 66 -0.62 3.54 -5.38
CA PHE A 66 -1.71 2.99 -4.56
C PHE A 66 -2.72 2.19 -5.38
N ARG A 67 -2.51 2.04 -6.70
CA ARG A 67 -3.42 1.27 -7.55
C ARG A 67 -3.44 -0.19 -7.17
N THR A 68 -2.27 -0.75 -6.91
CA THR A 68 -2.07 -2.18 -6.69
C THR A 68 -1.33 -2.42 -5.39
N VAL A 69 -1.49 -3.61 -4.81
CA VAL A 69 -0.73 -4.02 -3.61
C VAL A 69 0.76 -4.03 -3.91
N ASP A 70 1.14 -4.42 -5.12
CA ASP A 70 2.53 -4.45 -5.55
C ASP A 70 3.13 -3.03 -5.58
N GLY A 71 2.40 -2.04 -6.11
CA GLY A 71 2.80 -0.64 -6.10
C GLY A 71 3.01 -0.11 -4.68
N MET A 72 2.08 -0.40 -3.77
CA MET A 72 2.21 0.01 -2.36
C MET A 72 3.41 -0.66 -1.69
N THR A 73 3.61 -1.94 -1.99
CA THR A 73 4.73 -2.72 -1.46
C THR A 73 6.06 -2.14 -1.93
N ALA A 74 6.20 -1.87 -3.23
CA ALA A 74 7.38 -1.25 -3.80
C ALA A 74 7.64 0.15 -3.22
N LEU A 75 6.59 0.95 -3.02
CA LEU A 75 6.67 2.27 -2.39
C LEU A 75 7.22 2.17 -0.96
N VAL A 76 6.62 1.31 -0.13
CA VAL A 76 7.05 1.10 1.26
C VAL A 76 8.50 0.66 1.32
N LEU A 77 8.90 -0.31 0.48
CA LEU A 77 10.28 -0.79 0.44
C LEU A 77 11.26 0.32 0.09
N ARG A 78 10.95 1.09 -0.97
CA ARG A 78 11.78 2.21 -1.42
C ARG A 78 11.95 3.27 -0.33
N LEU A 79 10.86 3.63 0.35
CA LEU A 79 10.90 4.64 1.42
C LEU A 79 11.67 4.13 2.64
N ARG A 80 11.49 2.86 3.01
CA ARG A 80 12.27 2.24 4.10
C ARG A 80 13.75 2.16 3.79
N GLU A 81 14.15 1.95 2.53
CA GLU A 81 15.55 1.96 2.12
C GLU A 81 16.15 3.37 2.06
N ALA A 82 15.35 4.40 1.80
CA ALA A 82 15.82 5.78 1.71
C ALA A 82 16.09 6.43 3.08
N GLU A 83 15.44 5.95 4.14
CA GLU A 83 15.59 6.44 5.52
C GLU A 83 16.70 5.70 6.32
N GLN A 84 17.43 4.75 5.70
CA GLN A 84 18.54 3.99 6.30
C GLN A 84 19.90 4.59 5.96
#